data_AF-A0A524FZT8-F1
#
_entry.id   AF-A0A524FZT8-F1
#
_cell.length_a   1.000
_cell.length_b   1.000
_cell.length_c   1.000
_cell.angle_alpha   90.00
_cell.angle_beta   90.00
_cell.angle_gamma   90.00
#
_symmetry.space_group_name_H-M   'P 1'
#
loop_
_entity.id
_entity.type
_entity.pdbx_description
1 polymer ?
#
loop_
_entity_poly.entity_id
_entity_poly.type
_entity_poly.pdbx_seq_one_letter_code
_entity_poly.pdbx_strand_id
1 'polypeptide(L)'
;MKIGVVSGPESGMVEDSRNVINILKESGVDFVLEEKLAESFKAKGIPLKKMDVDVLAIIGSDRFLLRSLLDLGHTNAPILPIASMGQPDFLFDVLVTNFEAVVDDLIASRWSKEEKTRLVADISGRETPPLLNEIGIFAKRSATLIRYSLLVDGEHFWKDGSDGLIIATPTGSTAYSLSIGGPVILNSAKVFSIIPVNSVNPSRRPLVLSDDLEITIQDLTSSVAIEAVLDGQIRRKIDTKPLRIRKAKQNAVFVKFDIERVAELRGKLLKKAETSEDLAHELPPSAKLVLKVLEYQGQLSQKEIIEETKLPPRTVRYALSLLMSEGLVMKHLSLRDSRQGIYKVNETT
;
A
#
# COMPACT_ATOMS: atom_id res chain seq x y z
N MET A 1 20.21 16.34 13.37
CA MET A 1 18.98 15.71 12.88
C MET A 1 18.46 14.81 13.97
N LYS A 2 17.18 14.94 14.31
CA LYS A 2 16.48 14.14 15.31
C LYS A 2 15.38 13.34 14.62
N ILE A 3 15.40 12.01 14.76
CA ILE A 3 14.45 11.10 14.11
C ILE A 3 13.44 10.56 15.12
N GLY A 4 12.15 10.69 14.82
CA GLY A 4 11.09 10.00 15.56
C GLY A 4 10.87 8.62 14.96
N VAL A 5 10.91 7.56 15.76
CA VAL A 5 10.69 6.19 15.30
C VAL A 5 9.36 5.69 15.82
N VAL A 6 8.48 5.30 14.89
CA VAL A 6 7.14 4.79 15.15
C VAL A 6 7.02 3.43 14.49
N SER A 7 6.42 2.45 15.16
CA SER A 7 6.23 1.12 14.59
C SER A 7 4.98 0.44 15.13
N GLY A 8 4.47 -0.51 14.35
CA GLY A 8 3.33 -1.31 14.74
C GLY A 8 3.63 -2.25 15.91
N PRO A 9 2.59 -2.66 16.66
CA PRO A 9 2.75 -3.53 17.83
C PRO A 9 2.98 -5.00 17.46
N GLU A 10 2.93 -5.36 16.17
CA GLU A 10 3.10 -6.73 15.71
C GLU A 10 4.56 -7.19 15.91
N SER A 11 4.75 -8.44 16.35
CA SER A 11 6.06 -8.94 16.76
C SER A 11 7.15 -8.80 15.68
N GLY A 12 6.79 -9.00 14.40
CA GLY A 12 7.71 -8.81 13.28
C GLY A 12 8.12 -7.35 13.08
N MET A 13 7.18 -6.41 13.21
CA MET A 13 7.45 -4.97 13.10
C MET A 13 8.35 -4.47 14.25
N VAL A 14 8.17 -5.00 15.45
CA VAL A 14 9.03 -4.67 16.60
C VAL A 14 10.46 -5.16 16.40
N GLU A 15 10.63 -6.36 15.85
CA GLU A 15 11.97 -6.89 15.52
C GLU A 15 12.66 -6.06 14.44
N ASP A 16 11.94 -5.76 13.36
CA ASP A 16 12.42 -4.86 12.30
C ASP A 16 12.81 -3.47 12.83
N SER A 17 12.03 -2.95 13.78
CA SER A 17 12.34 -1.68 14.45
C SER A 17 13.64 -1.73 15.24
N ARG A 18 13.98 -2.90 15.80
CA ARG A 18 15.26 -3.07 16.50
C ARG A 18 16.43 -2.89 15.54
N ASN A 19 16.32 -3.41 14.32
CA ASN A 19 17.36 -3.26 13.29
C ASN A 19 17.53 -1.78 12.91
N VAL A 20 16.42 -1.09 12.63
CA VAL A 20 16.45 0.36 12.33
C VAL A 20 17.06 1.15 13.50
N ILE A 21 16.68 0.85 14.75
CA ILE A 21 17.22 1.51 15.95
C ILE A 21 18.72 1.26 16.10
N ASN A 22 19.20 0.04 15.83
CA ASN A 22 20.62 -0.27 15.92
C ASN A 22 21.43 0.50 14.87
N ILE A 23 20.95 0.55 13.62
CA ILE A 23 21.55 1.35 12.55
C ILE A 23 21.62 2.83 12.97
N LEU A 24 20.52 3.39 13.50
CA LEU A 24 20.50 4.79 13.96
C LEU A 24 21.52 5.06 15.08
N LYS A 25 21.70 4.11 16.02
CA LYS A 25 22.72 4.21 17.07
C LYS A 25 24.13 4.16 16.51
N GLU A 26 24.41 3.25 15.59
CA GLU A 26 25.72 3.08 14.96
C GLU A 26 26.10 4.30 14.10
N SER A 27 25.13 4.89 13.41
CA SER A 27 25.29 6.13 12.66
C SER A 27 25.36 7.39 13.54
N GLY A 28 25.20 7.27 14.87
CA GLY A 28 25.31 8.38 15.82
C GLY A 28 24.21 9.44 15.70
N VAL A 29 23.02 9.08 15.20
CA VAL A 29 21.90 10.00 15.00
C VAL A 29 21.05 10.10 16.28
N ASP A 30 20.59 11.30 16.62
CA ASP A 30 19.64 11.48 17.71
C ASP A 30 18.27 10.93 17.30
N PHE A 31 17.66 10.09 18.14
CA PHE A 31 16.33 9.55 17.87
C PHE A 31 15.50 9.40 19.14
N VAL A 32 14.19 9.45 18.96
CA VAL A 32 13.18 9.24 20.01
C VAL A 32 12.19 8.18 19.56
N LEU A 33 11.70 7.38 20.50
CA LEU A 33 10.74 6.31 20.22
C LEU A 33 9.32 6.76 20.54
N GLU A 34 8.36 6.26 19.76
CA GLU A 34 6.95 6.40 20.09
C GLU A 34 6.62 5.64 21.37
N GLU A 35 5.66 6.13 22.15
CA GLU A 35 5.30 5.60 23.48
C GLU A 35 5.10 4.08 23.48
N LYS A 36 4.27 3.54 22.57
CA LYS A 36 3.99 2.10 22.49
C LYS A 36 5.19 1.30 22.01
N LEU A 37 5.95 1.83 21.05
CA LEU A 37 7.18 1.19 20.60
C LEU A 37 8.22 1.13 21.74
N ALA A 38 8.38 2.22 22.48
CA ALA A 38 9.31 2.32 23.59
C ALA A 38 8.99 1.32 24.71
N GLU A 39 7.71 1.09 25.00
CA GLU A 39 7.27 0.06 25.97
C GLU A 39 7.81 -1.32 25.61
N SER A 40 7.81 -1.68 24.32
CA SER A 40 8.33 -2.96 23.82
C SER A 40 9.85 -3.09 23.99
N PHE A 41 10.57 -1.97 24.10
CA PHE A 41 12.01 -1.91 24.38
C PHE A 41 12.34 -1.54 25.83
N LYS A 42 11.34 -1.42 26.72
CA LYS A 42 11.50 -0.92 28.10
C LYS A 42 12.26 0.41 28.16
N ALA A 43 12.01 1.27 27.17
CA ALA A 43 12.62 2.59 27.03
C ALA A 43 11.59 3.69 27.32
N LYS A 44 12.06 4.93 27.40
CA LYS A 44 11.18 6.10 27.49
C LYS A 44 10.72 6.51 26.09
N GLY A 45 9.41 6.57 25.88
CA GLY A 45 8.83 7.03 24.63
C GLY A 45 8.15 8.40 24.75
N ILE A 46 7.75 8.93 23.60
CA ILE A 46 6.99 10.17 23.47
C ILE A 46 5.71 9.86 22.71
N PRO A 47 4.53 10.33 23.17
CA PRO A 47 3.29 10.18 22.41
C PRO A 47 3.44 10.75 21.01
N LEU A 48 2.98 10.04 19.98
CA LEU A 48 3.13 10.41 18.56
C LEU A 48 2.82 11.88 18.26
N LYS A 49 1.70 12.39 18.79
CA LYS A 49 1.26 13.80 18.60
C LYS A 49 2.16 14.86 19.25
N LYS A 50 3.02 14.45 20.18
CA LYS A 50 3.94 15.33 20.94
C LYS A 50 5.39 15.21 20.45
N MET A 51 5.64 14.41 19.42
CA MET A 51 6.97 14.27 18.84
C MET A 51 7.35 15.54 18.11
N ASP A 52 8.46 16.14 18.53
CA ASP A 52 9.13 17.25 17.86
C ASP A 52 10.46 16.72 17.31
N VAL A 53 10.47 16.46 16.00
CA VAL A 53 11.50 15.70 15.27
C VAL A 53 11.65 16.26 13.85
N ASP A 54 12.84 16.09 13.27
CA ASP A 54 13.16 16.54 11.92
C ASP A 54 12.60 15.59 10.85
N VAL A 55 12.53 14.29 11.15
CA VAL A 55 11.92 13.25 10.31
C VAL A 55 11.20 12.25 11.20
N LEU A 56 10.03 11.79 10.77
CA LEU A 56 9.27 10.73 11.41
C LEU A 56 9.39 9.43 10.60
N ALA A 57 10.23 8.51 11.04
CA ALA A 57 10.36 7.17 10.47
C ALA A 57 9.21 6.28 10.97
N ILE A 58 8.33 5.86 10.05
CA ILE A 58 7.19 4.99 10.34
C ILE A 58 7.48 3.63 9.75
N ILE A 59 7.66 2.63 10.61
CA ILE A 59 8.04 1.26 10.26
C ILE A 59 6.78 0.39 10.30
N GLY A 60 6.45 -0.29 9.20
CA GLY A 60 5.30 -1.18 9.16
C GLY A 60 4.74 -1.41 7.76
N SER A 61 3.44 -1.66 7.68
CA SER A 61 2.68 -1.86 6.44
C SER A 61 1.88 -0.60 6.04
N ASP A 62 1.28 -0.60 4.85
CA ASP A 62 0.40 0.50 4.39
C ASP A 62 -0.70 0.81 5.41
N ARG A 63 -1.30 -0.23 5.99
CA ARG A 63 -2.34 -0.08 7.03
C ARG A 63 -1.78 0.64 8.25
N PHE A 64 -0.58 0.29 8.70
CA PHE A 64 0.02 0.93 9.86
C PHE A 64 0.43 2.39 9.58
N LEU A 65 0.96 2.67 8.39
CA LEU A 65 1.28 4.02 7.94
C LEU A 65 0.03 4.91 7.94
N LEU A 66 -1.03 4.48 7.26
CA LEU A 66 -2.31 5.21 7.23
C LEU A 66 -2.87 5.41 8.65
N ARG A 67 -2.79 4.39 9.51
CA ARG A 67 -3.25 4.49 10.90
C ARG A 67 -2.48 5.57 11.66
N SER A 68 -1.16 5.55 11.51
CA SER A 68 -0.26 6.51 12.17
C SER A 68 -0.54 7.93 11.69
N LEU A 69 -0.82 8.14 10.40
CA LEU A 69 -1.20 9.46 9.87
C LEU A 69 -2.55 9.96 10.40
N LEU A 70 -3.54 9.07 10.54
CA LEU A 70 -4.83 9.41 11.17
C LEU A 70 -4.66 9.79 12.65
N ASP A 71 -3.83 9.03 13.37
CA ASP A 71 -3.56 9.27 14.79
C ASP A 71 -2.70 10.52 14.99
N LEU A 72 -1.76 10.83 14.08
CA LEU A 72 -0.92 12.03 14.11
C LEU A 72 -1.73 13.29 13.74
N GLY A 73 -2.59 13.21 12.73
CA GLY A 73 -3.36 14.32 12.20
C GLY A 73 -2.48 15.29 11.38
N HIS A 74 -2.37 16.53 11.85
CA HIS A 74 -1.49 17.53 11.23
C HIS A 74 -0.05 17.36 11.74
N THR A 75 0.91 17.35 10.82
CA THR A 75 2.34 17.28 11.13
C THR A 75 3.12 18.13 10.13
N ASN A 76 4.19 18.76 10.62
CA ASN A 76 5.16 19.44 9.79
C ASN A 76 6.40 18.57 9.53
N ALA A 77 6.59 17.48 10.30
CA ALA A 77 7.71 16.57 10.13
C ALA A 77 7.51 15.73 8.86
N PRO A 78 8.48 15.73 7.93
CA PRO A 78 8.53 14.77 6.83
C PRO A 78 8.49 13.32 7.36
N ILE A 79 7.69 12.50 6.70
CA ILE A 79 7.48 11.09 7.04
C ILE A 79 8.41 10.26 6.15
N LEU A 80 9.16 9.35 6.77
CA LEU A 80 9.90 8.31 6.07
C LEU A 80 9.19 6.97 6.31
N PRO A 81 8.35 6.50 5.36
CA PRO A 81 7.80 5.16 5.43
C PRO A 81 8.93 4.13 5.23
N ILE A 82 9.04 3.17 6.15
CA ILE A 82 9.97 2.04 6.06
C ILE A 82 9.14 0.75 6.12
N ALA A 83 9.15 -0.04 5.04
CA ALA A 83 8.36 -1.25 4.98
C ALA A 83 9.00 -2.35 5.85
N SER A 84 8.19 -2.89 6.75
CA SER A 84 8.50 -4.10 7.53
C SER A 84 8.25 -5.35 6.66
N MET A 85 8.96 -6.46 6.93
CA MET A 85 9.02 -7.69 6.12
C MET A 85 7.76 -7.99 5.27
N GLY A 86 7.94 -8.02 3.94
CA GLY A 86 6.88 -8.22 2.95
C GLY A 86 7.22 -7.57 1.60
N GLN A 87 6.46 -7.87 0.55
CA GLN A 87 6.60 -7.18 -0.75
C GLN A 87 6.48 -5.66 -0.57
N PRO A 88 7.13 -4.84 -1.41
CA PRO A 88 7.02 -3.39 -1.32
C PRO A 88 5.56 -2.95 -1.52
N ASP A 89 4.93 -2.54 -0.41
CA ASP A 89 3.65 -1.85 -0.37
C ASP A 89 3.74 -0.50 -1.12
N PHE A 90 2.64 -0.02 -1.71
CA PHE A 90 2.62 1.07 -2.71
C PHE A 90 3.16 2.42 -2.18
N LEU A 91 3.17 2.62 -0.86
CA LEU A 91 3.61 3.86 -0.21
C LEU A 91 5.06 3.85 0.29
N PHE A 92 5.81 2.76 0.11
CA PHE A 92 7.13 2.55 0.69
C PHE A 92 8.24 2.47 -0.35
N ASP A 93 9.17 3.43 -0.30
CA ASP A 93 10.39 3.40 -1.11
C ASP A 93 11.54 2.64 -0.43
N VAL A 94 11.52 2.59 0.91
CA VAL A 94 12.57 2.02 1.77
C VAL A 94 12.04 0.78 2.49
N LEU A 95 12.85 -0.28 2.51
CA LEU A 95 12.63 -1.49 3.27
C LEU A 95 13.52 -1.47 4.52
N VAL A 96 13.13 -2.15 5.58
CA VAL A 96 14.02 -2.32 6.75
C VAL A 96 15.38 -2.88 6.35
N THR A 97 15.40 -3.82 5.41
CA THR A 97 16.61 -4.47 4.88
C THR A 97 17.55 -3.54 4.10
N ASN A 98 17.05 -2.41 3.59
CA ASN A 98 17.86 -1.44 2.86
C ASN A 98 18.06 -0.11 3.58
N PHE A 99 17.52 0.02 4.80
CA PHE A 99 17.60 1.25 5.58
C PHE A 99 19.03 1.69 5.87
N GLU A 100 19.92 0.74 6.18
CA GLU A 100 21.36 1.01 6.41
C GLU A 100 22.00 1.76 5.25
N ALA A 101 21.56 1.48 4.03
CA ALA A 101 22.18 2.04 2.85
C ALA A 101 21.65 3.44 2.47
N VAL A 102 20.51 3.85 3.05
CA VAL A 102 19.94 5.20 2.91
C VAL A 102 20.14 6.07 4.15
N VAL A 103 20.59 5.53 5.28
CA VAL A 103 20.70 6.30 6.52
C VAL A 103 21.69 7.45 6.39
N ASP A 104 22.81 7.25 5.70
CA ASP A 104 23.79 8.32 5.44
C ASP A 104 23.21 9.41 4.53
N ASP A 105 22.38 9.03 3.55
CA ASP A 105 21.69 9.97 2.68
C ASP A 105 20.62 10.75 3.46
N LEU A 106 19.93 10.08 4.39
CA LEU A 106 18.95 10.70 5.29
C LEU A 106 19.60 11.77 6.16
N ILE A 107 20.70 11.42 6.84
CA ILE A 107 21.46 12.31 7.74
C ILE A 107 22.03 13.51 6.99
N ALA A 108 22.61 13.25 5.82
CA ALA A 108 23.19 14.29 4.98
C ALA A 108 22.14 15.12 4.22
N SER A 109 20.84 14.88 4.46
CA SER A 109 19.74 15.55 3.76
C SER A 109 19.78 15.40 2.23
N ARG A 110 20.32 14.27 1.73
CA ARG A 110 20.35 13.89 0.31
C ARG A 110 19.06 13.18 -0.09
N TRP A 111 17.94 13.86 0.11
CA TRP A 111 16.61 13.38 -0.22
C TRP A 111 15.71 14.58 -0.57
N SER A 112 14.58 14.29 -1.21
CA SER A 112 13.61 15.28 -1.65
C SER A 112 12.28 15.12 -0.93
N LYS A 113 11.49 16.20 -0.86
CA LYS A 113 10.15 16.21 -0.30
C LYS A 113 9.15 15.82 -1.38
N GLU A 114 8.40 14.74 -1.17
CA GLU A 114 7.22 14.42 -1.97
C GLU A 114 5.96 14.83 -1.20
N GLU A 115 5.24 15.83 -1.70
CA GLU A 115 3.95 16.20 -1.14
C GLU A 115 2.87 15.21 -1.54
N LYS A 116 2.11 14.72 -0.56
CA LYS A 116 0.92 13.90 -0.75
C LYS A 116 -0.32 14.73 -0.37
N THR A 117 -1.14 15.04 -1.36
CA THR A 117 -2.43 15.71 -1.13
C THR A 117 -3.27 14.90 -0.16
N ARG A 118 -3.88 15.59 0.81
CA ARG A 118 -4.81 15.02 1.77
C ARG A 118 -6.16 15.71 1.69
N LEU A 119 -7.23 15.01 2.05
CA LEU A 119 -8.57 15.57 2.17
C LEU A 119 -9.06 15.54 3.60
N VAL A 120 -9.98 16.44 3.94
CA VAL A 120 -10.70 16.46 5.22
C VAL A 120 -12.19 16.57 4.94
N ALA A 121 -12.99 16.02 5.85
CA ALA A 121 -14.44 16.10 5.76
C ALA A 121 -15.01 16.71 7.04
N ASP A 122 -15.99 17.61 6.90
CA ASP A 122 -16.81 18.11 8.01
C ASP A 122 -18.06 17.24 8.12
N ILE A 123 -18.08 16.38 9.14
CA ILE A 123 -19.22 15.53 9.48
C ILE A 123 -19.95 16.18 10.67
N SER A 124 -21.09 16.80 10.40
CA SER A 124 -21.99 17.38 11.41
C SER A 124 -21.32 18.43 12.32
N GLY A 125 -20.42 19.25 11.76
CA GLY A 125 -19.68 20.29 12.48
C GLY A 125 -18.36 19.80 13.10
N ARG A 126 -17.94 18.57 12.80
CA ARG A 126 -16.68 17.99 13.28
C ARG A 126 -15.81 17.57 12.11
N GLU A 127 -14.68 18.23 11.97
CA GLU A 127 -13.69 17.88 10.97
C GLU A 127 -13.07 16.50 11.27
N THR A 128 -12.80 15.73 10.22
CA THR A 128 -12.03 14.49 10.30
C THR A 128 -10.54 14.80 10.46
N PRO A 129 -9.72 13.85 10.93
CA PRO A 129 -8.30 13.88 10.61
C PRO A 129 -8.09 13.99 9.09
N PRO A 130 -6.97 14.57 8.62
CA PRO A 130 -6.59 14.54 7.23
C PRO A 130 -6.41 13.10 6.74
N LEU A 131 -7.09 12.77 5.65
CA LEU A 131 -7.10 11.45 5.03
C LEU A 131 -6.11 11.43 3.88
N LEU A 132 -5.31 10.37 3.79
CA LEU A 132 -4.31 10.22 2.73
C LEU A 132 -4.94 9.66 1.46
N ASN A 133 -5.84 8.68 1.57
CA ASN A 133 -6.39 7.96 0.43
C ASN A 133 -7.79 8.44 0.10
N GLU A 134 -8.79 8.13 0.93
CA GLU A 134 -10.18 8.40 0.60
C GLU A 134 -11.12 8.55 1.80
N ILE A 135 -12.26 9.19 1.53
CA ILE A 135 -13.47 9.04 2.32
C ILE A 135 -14.51 8.28 1.49
N GLY A 136 -15.00 7.16 2.03
CA GLY A 136 -16.08 6.38 1.43
C GLY A 136 -17.37 6.53 2.22
N ILE A 137 -18.47 6.78 1.54
CA ILE A 137 -19.80 6.93 2.14
C ILE A 137 -20.63 5.71 1.76
N PHE A 138 -21.06 4.93 2.75
CA PHE A 138 -21.72 3.65 2.54
C PHE A 138 -22.91 3.46 3.48
N ALA A 139 -23.89 2.67 3.03
CA ALA A 139 -24.87 2.12 3.95
C ALA A 139 -24.17 1.16 4.94
N LYS A 140 -24.56 1.21 6.22
CA LYS A 140 -24.01 0.34 7.28
C LYS A 140 -24.20 -1.15 6.98
N ARG A 141 -25.31 -1.49 6.33
CA ARG A 141 -25.62 -2.85 5.89
C ARG A 141 -25.27 -2.98 4.41
N SER A 142 -24.46 -3.98 4.08
CA SER A 142 -24.09 -4.32 2.70
C SER A 142 -25.32 -4.52 1.82
N ALA A 143 -25.16 -4.31 0.51
CA ALA A 143 -26.22 -4.42 -0.50
C ALA A 143 -27.46 -3.55 -0.18
N THR A 144 -27.24 -2.39 0.44
CA THR A 144 -28.28 -1.39 0.69
C THR A 144 -27.89 -0.07 0.04
N LEU A 145 -28.79 0.50 -0.76
CA LEU A 145 -28.52 1.76 -1.45
C LEU A 145 -28.51 2.95 -0.47
N ILE A 146 -27.62 3.89 -0.75
CA ILE A 146 -27.73 5.28 -0.33
C ILE A 146 -28.26 6.10 -1.50
N ARG A 147 -29.05 7.14 -1.21
CA ARG A 147 -29.38 8.20 -2.18
C ARG A 147 -28.77 9.49 -1.69
N TYR A 148 -28.25 10.30 -2.61
CA TYR A 148 -27.58 11.56 -2.29
C TYR A 148 -27.65 12.55 -3.45
N SER A 149 -27.45 13.82 -3.12
CA SER A 149 -27.18 14.92 -4.05
C SER A 149 -25.71 15.33 -3.91
N LEU A 150 -25.00 15.43 -5.03
CA LEU A 150 -23.62 15.91 -5.12
C LEU A 150 -23.60 17.35 -5.63
N LEU A 151 -22.95 18.21 -4.87
CA LEU A 151 -22.70 19.59 -5.22
C LEU A 151 -21.18 19.83 -5.27
N VAL A 152 -20.74 20.67 -6.19
CA VAL A 152 -19.36 21.14 -6.31
C VAL A 152 -19.39 22.66 -6.26
N ASP A 153 -18.71 23.27 -5.29
CA ASP A 153 -18.76 24.72 -5.02
C ASP A 153 -20.19 25.29 -4.91
N GLY A 154 -21.10 24.50 -4.33
CA GLY A 154 -22.51 24.86 -4.16
C GLY A 154 -23.36 24.68 -5.42
N GLU A 155 -22.78 24.36 -6.57
CA GLU A 155 -23.54 24.03 -7.78
C GLU A 155 -23.97 22.56 -7.76
N HIS A 156 -25.25 22.32 -8.03
CA HIS A 156 -25.80 20.97 -8.05
C HIS A 156 -25.34 20.21 -9.30
N PHE A 157 -24.45 19.24 -9.11
CA PHE A 157 -23.89 18.44 -10.19
C PHE A 157 -24.82 17.27 -10.56
N TRP A 158 -25.16 16.41 -9.59
CA TRP A 158 -26.10 15.33 -9.83
C TRP A 158 -26.77 14.77 -8.58
N LYS A 159 -27.84 13.99 -8.78
CA LYS A 159 -28.40 13.07 -7.77
C LYS A 159 -28.16 11.63 -8.21
N ASP A 160 -27.93 10.76 -7.24
CA ASP A 160 -27.72 9.35 -7.53
C ASP A 160 -28.23 8.42 -6.42
N GLY A 161 -28.40 7.15 -6.78
CA GLY A 161 -28.58 6.04 -5.85
C GLY A 161 -27.50 5.01 -6.10
N SER A 162 -26.76 4.59 -5.08
CA SER A 162 -25.64 3.67 -5.25
C SER A 162 -25.37 2.91 -3.95
N ASP A 163 -24.54 1.86 -3.99
CA ASP A 163 -24.08 1.18 -2.77
C ASP A 163 -23.21 2.11 -1.90
N GLY A 164 -22.56 3.08 -2.54
CA GLY A 164 -21.77 4.10 -1.87
C GLY A 164 -21.19 5.15 -2.82
N LEU A 165 -20.43 6.07 -2.25
CA LEU A 165 -19.68 7.10 -2.97
C LEU A 165 -18.29 7.25 -2.35
N ILE A 166 -17.24 7.19 -3.17
CA ILE A 166 -15.87 7.40 -2.74
C ILE A 166 -15.36 8.72 -3.27
N ILE A 167 -14.70 9.50 -2.41
CA ILE A 167 -13.92 10.68 -2.77
C ILE A 167 -12.49 10.37 -2.41
N ALA A 168 -11.63 10.27 -3.42
CA ALA A 168 -10.23 9.87 -3.26
C ALA A 168 -9.26 10.97 -3.68
N THR A 169 -8.11 11.00 -3.02
CA THR A 169 -6.93 11.76 -3.42
C THR A 169 -6.20 11.04 -4.57
N PRO A 170 -5.16 11.66 -5.17
CA PRO A 170 -4.28 10.97 -6.10
C PRO A 170 -3.65 9.71 -5.50
N THR A 171 -3.22 9.76 -4.24
CA THR A 171 -2.66 8.62 -3.52
C THR A 171 -3.70 7.50 -3.36
N GLY A 172 -4.95 7.85 -3.05
CA GLY A 172 -6.05 6.89 -2.92
C GLY A 172 -6.54 6.31 -4.24
N SER A 173 -6.11 6.86 -5.38
CA SER A 173 -6.54 6.40 -6.71
C SER A 173 -6.15 4.95 -7.00
N THR A 174 -5.08 4.45 -6.38
CA THR A 174 -4.60 3.05 -6.46
C THR A 174 -5.09 2.17 -5.32
N ALA A 175 -5.83 2.74 -4.36
CA ALA A 175 -6.44 2.03 -3.24
C ALA A 175 -7.86 1.55 -3.61
N TYR A 176 -8.86 1.79 -2.75
CA TYR A 176 -10.21 1.28 -2.99
C TYR A 176 -10.83 1.87 -4.28
N SER A 177 -10.49 3.12 -4.62
CA SER A 177 -10.86 3.75 -5.89
C SER A 177 -10.59 2.87 -7.11
N LEU A 178 -9.40 2.25 -7.18
CA LEU A 178 -9.00 1.42 -8.31
C LEU A 178 -9.92 0.20 -8.46
N SER A 179 -10.22 -0.46 -7.34
CA SER A 179 -11.04 -1.67 -7.30
C SER A 179 -12.49 -1.46 -7.76
N ILE A 180 -12.99 -0.22 -7.71
CA ILE A 180 -14.35 0.14 -8.15
C ILE A 180 -14.37 0.85 -9.52
N GLY A 181 -13.26 0.78 -10.27
CA GLY A 181 -13.17 1.32 -11.62
C GLY A 181 -12.82 2.81 -11.71
N GLY A 182 -12.24 3.38 -10.64
CA GLY A 182 -11.65 4.72 -10.67
C GLY A 182 -10.36 4.77 -11.51
N PRO A 183 -10.01 5.95 -12.07
CA PRO A 183 -8.76 6.11 -12.81
C PRO A 183 -7.55 6.08 -11.86
N VAL A 184 -6.42 5.61 -12.36
CA VAL A 184 -5.12 5.82 -11.71
C VAL A 184 -4.69 7.28 -11.93
N ILE A 185 -4.34 7.96 -10.86
CA ILE A 185 -3.97 9.39 -10.87
C ILE A 185 -2.55 9.52 -10.34
N LEU A 186 -1.71 10.28 -11.06
CA LEU A 186 -0.35 10.57 -10.61
C LEU A 186 -0.37 11.43 -9.34
N ASN A 187 0.49 11.09 -8.37
CA ASN A 187 0.56 11.79 -7.08
C ASN A 187 0.77 13.31 -7.18
N SER A 188 1.41 13.79 -8.25
CA SER A 188 1.66 15.21 -8.51
C SER A 188 0.44 15.99 -9.00
N ALA A 189 -0.64 15.29 -9.40
CA ALA A 189 -1.86 15.94 -9.87
C ALA A 189 -2.63 16.58 -8.71
N LYS A 190 -3.09 17.81 -8.89
CA LYS A 190 -3.86 18.57 -7.89
C LYS A 190 -5.36 18.37 -8.08
N VAL A 191 -5.81 17.13 -7.91
CA VAL A 191 -7.19 16.72 -8.20
C VAL A 191 -7.75 15.79 -7.13
N PHE A 192 -9.06 15.75 -7.02
CA PHE A 192 -9.81 14.67 -6.39
C PHE A 192 -10.54 13.84 -7.44
N SER A 193 -10.76 12.57 -7.12
CA SER A 193 -11.68 11.71 -7.86
C SER A 193 -12.93 11.40 -7.04
N ILE A 194 -14.08 11.46 -7.69
CA ILE A 194 -15.37 11.06 -7.12
C ILE A 194 -15.87 9.84 -7.89
N ILE A 195 -16.00 8.70 -7.21
CA ILE A 195 -16.40 7.44 -7.82
C ILE A 195 -17.65 6.89 -7.12
N PRO A 196 -18.79 6.80 -7.81
CA PRO A 196 -19.96 6.10 -7.27
C PRO A 196 -19.73 4.59 -7.28
N VAL A 197 -20.02 3.93 -6.16
CA VAL A 197 -19.90 2.47 -6.02
C VAL A 197 -21.22 1.84 -6.44
N ASN A 198 -21.24 1.09 -7.55
CA ASN A 198 -22.43 0.42 -8.09
C ASN A 198 -23.65 1.35 -8.20
N SER A 199 -23.50 2.44 -8.96
CA SER A 199 -24.62 3.34 -9.25
C SER A 199 -25.78 2.63 -9.93
N VAL A 200 -27.02 2.97 -9.57
CA VAL A 200 -28.22 2.55 -10.29
C VAL A 200 -28.35 3.24 -11.65
N ASN A 201 -27.60 4.32 -11.88
CA ASN A 201 -27.53 5.00 -13.17
C ASN A 201 -26.26 4.54 -13.92
N PRO A 202 -26.41 3.71 -14.97
CA PRO A 202 -25.28 3.12 -15.69
C PRO A 202 -24.47 4.15 -16.51
N SER A 203 -24.94 5.39 -16.64
CA SER A 203 -24.20 6.49 -17.28
C SER A 203 -23.28 7.23 -16.30
N ARG A 204 -23.35 6.94 -14.99
CA ARG A 204 -22.42 7.53 -14.01
C ARG A 204 -21.01 7.02 -14.25
N ARG A 205 -20.06 7.95 -14.25
CA ARG A 205 -18.62 7.69 -14.45
C ARG A 205 -17.84 8.36 -13.32
N PRO A 206 -16.63 7.88 -13.02
CA PRO A 206 -15.71 8.62 -12.15
C PRO A 206 -15.56 10.06 -12.64
N LEU A 207 -15.65 11.02 -11.71
CA LEU A 207 -15.34 12.42 -11.97
C LEU A 207 -13.94 12.72 -11.44
N VAL A 208 -13.17 13.51 -12.19
CA VAL A 208 -11.89 14.06 -11.73
C VAL A 208 -12.01 15.57 -11.78
N LEU A 209 -11.76 16.23 -10.66
CA LEU A 209 -11.92 17.67 -10.51
C LEU A 209 -10.77 18.25 -9.68
N SER A 210 -10.57 19.56 -9.78
CA SER A 210 -9.50 20.26 -9.08
C SER A 210 -9.63 20.14 -7.55
N ASP A 211 -8.50 19.96 -6.85
CA ASP A 211 -8.50 19.72 -5.41
C ASP A 211 -8.74 20.99 -4.56
N ASP A 212 -8.90 22.15 -5.18
CA ASP A 212 -9.27 23.41 -4.53
C ASP A 212 -10.79 23.63 -4.40
N LEU A 213 -11.60 22.79 -5.05
CA LEU A 213 -13.05 22.83 -4.99
C LEU A 213 -13.60 22.16 -3.72
N GLU A 214 -14.70 22.69 -3.18
CA GLU A 214 -15.45 22.04 -2.10
C GLU A 214 -16.50 21.09 -2.68
N ILE A 215 -16.44 19.83 -2.23
CA ILE A 215 -17.41 18.79 -2.56
C ILE A 215 -18.43 18.71 -1.43
N THR A 216 -19.71 18.91 -1.73
CA THR A 216 -20.79 18.76 -0.75
C THR A 216 -21.68 17.58 -1.12
N ILE A 217 -21.91 16.68 -0.16
CA ILE A 217 -22.87 15.59 -0.27
C ILE A 217 -24.03 15.89 0.66
N GLN A 218 -25.24 15.99 0.13
CA GLN A 218 -26.45 16.28 0.89
C GLN A 218 -27.61 15.38 0.46
N ASP A 219 -28.79 15.59 1.04
CA ASP A 219 -29.99 14.76 0.81
C ASP A 219 -29.73 13.27 1.03
N LEU A 220 -28.79 12.94 1.93
CA LEU A 220 -28.41 11.56 2.22
C LEU A 220 -29.56 10.81 2.85
N THR A 221 -30.00 9.73 2.19
CA THR A 221 -31.05 8.85 2.69
C THR A 221 -30.72 7.39 2.43
N SER A 222 -31.11 6.52 3.36
CA SER A 222 -31.02 5.06 3.23
C SER A 222 -32.01 4.41 4.20
N SER A 223 -32.36 3.15 3.97
CA SER A 223 -33.19 2.36 4.91
C SER A 223 -32.43 1.92 6.16
N VAL A 224 -31.11 2.12 6.19
CA VAL A 224 -30.22 1.84 7.33
C VAL A 224 -29.37 3.05 7.66
N ALA A 225 -28.66 3.00 8.78
CA ALA A 225 -27.65 4.02 9.10
C ALA A 225 -26.61 4.13 7.98
N ILE A 226 -26.12 5.34 7.74
CA ILE A 226 -25.06 5.62 6.76
C ILE A 226 -23.77 5.88 7.54
N GLU A 227 -22.65 5.41 7.03
CA GLU A 227 -21.33 5.54 7.63
C GLU A 227 -20.34 6.17 6.63
N ALA A 228 -19.51 7.07 7.14
CA ALA A 228 -18.29 7.49 6.49
C ALA A 228 -17.15 6.57 6.94
N VAL A 229 -16.42 6.03 5.98
CA VAL A 229 -15.24 5.20 6.15
C VAL A 229 -14.04 6.04 5.75
N LEU A 230 -13.15 6.31 6.70
CA LEU A 230 -11.99 7.19 6.54
C LEU A 230 -10.72 6.33 6.35
N ASP A 231 -10.05 6.45 5.20
CA ASP A 231 -8.88 5.66 4.80
C ASP A 231 -9.04 4.14 5.02
N GLY A 232 -10.27 3.63 4.92
CA GLY A 232 -10.58 2.21 5.20
C GLY A 232 -10.51 1.79 6.67
N GLN A 233 -10.18 2.69 7.61
CA GLN A 233 -9.86 2.31 9.00
C GLN A 233 -10.85 2.82 10.05
N ILE A 234 -11.37 4.05 9.90
CA ILE A 234 -12.27 4.64 10.88
C ILE A 234 -13.66 4.70 10.29
N ARG A 235 -14.65 4.10 10.97
CA ARG A 235 -16.06 4.22 10.63
C ARG A 235 -16.73 5.25 11.53
N ARG A 236 -17.38 6.25 10.94
CA ARG A 236 -18.21 7.23 11.64
C ARG A 236 -19.62 7.22 11.08
N LYS A 237 -20.60 7.10 11.96
CA LYS A 237 -22.00 7.32 11.59
C LYS A 237 -22.17 8.78 11.13
N ILE A 238 -22.84 8.97 10.01
CA ILE A 238 -23.22 10.29 9.52
C ILE A 238 -24.72 10.51 9.73
N ASP A 239 -25.10 11.75 10.03
CA ASP A 239 -26.50 12.16 10.09
C ASP A 239 -26.98 12.61 8.70
N THR A 240 -28.15 13.24 8.64
CA THR A 240 -28.73 13.75 7.38
C THR A 240 -28.20 15.14 6.99
N LYS A 241 -27.28 15.72 7.77
CA LYS A 241 -26.72 17.04 7.46
C LYS A 241 -25.75 16.95 6.27
N PRO A 242 -25.54 18.05 5.54
CA PRO A 242 -24.56 18.09 4.47
C PRO A 242 -23.16 17.75 4.96
N LEU A 243 -22.50 16.84 4.25
CA LEU A 243 -21.10 16.50 4.41
C LEU A 243 -20.28 17.36 3.45
N ARG A 244 -19.37 18.18 3.97
CA ARG A 244 -18.44 18.98 3.16
C ARG A 244 -17.07 18.34 3.14
N ILE A 245 -16.50 18.14 1.96
CA ILE A 245 -15.19 17.54 1.74
C ILE A 245 -14.35 18.53 0.97
N ARG A 246 -13.12 18.76 1.44
CA ARG A 246 -12.17 19.69 0.82
C ARG A 246 -10.74 19.22 1.06
N LYS A 247 -9.80 19.85 0.37
CA LYS A 247 -8.38 19.68 0.64
C LYS A 247 -8.03 20.08 2.06
N ALA A 248 -7.19 19.25 2.69
CA ALA A 248 -6.60 19.55 3.97
C ALA A 248 -5.67 20.76 3.83
N LYS A 249 -5.63 21.64 4.85
CA LYS A 249 -4.73 22.80 4.85
C LYS A 249 -3.24 22.43 4.71
N GLN A 250 -2.89 21.19 5.08
CA GLN A 250 -1.52 20.69 5.03
C GLN A 250 -1.49 19.31 4.38
N ASN A 251 -0.68 19.18 3.33
CA ASN A 251 -0.31 17.91 2.74
C ASN A 251 0.50 17.08 3.74
N ALA A 252 0.56 15.76 3.54
CA ALA A 252 1.63 14.97 4.15
C ALA A 252 2.89 15.17 3.29
N VAL A 253 4.06 15.19 3.92
CA VAL A 253 5.33 15.32 3.21
C VAL A 253 6.10 14.03 3.43
N PHE A 254 6.41 13.32 2.35
CA PHE A 254 7.18 12.08 2.40
C PHE A 254 8.64 12.36 2.05
N VAL A 255 9.55 11.67 2.72
CA VAL A 255 10.97 11.62 2.37
C VAL A 255 11.13 10.71 1.17
N LYS A 256 11.67 11.24 0.08
CA LYS A 256 11.90 10.53 -1.16
C LYS A 256 13.37 10.53 -1.55
N PHE A 257 13.95 9.35 -1.68
CA PHE A 257 15.30 9.16 -2.19
C PHE A 257 15.28 9.09 -3.72
N ASP A 258 16.43 9.36 -4.34
CA ASP A 258 16.57 9.26 -5.80
C ASP A 258 16.28 7.82 -6.27
N ILE A 259 15.51 7.68 -7.35
CA ILE A 259 15.12 6.38 -7.92
C ILE A 259 16.36 5.57 -8.32
N GLU A 260 17.38 6.21 -8.88
CA GLU A 260 18.63 5.52 -9.26
C GLU A 260 19.37 5.03 -8.01
N ARG A 261 19.36 5.82 -6.95
CA ARG A 261 19.93 5.46 -5.65
C ARG A 261 19.17 4.30 -5.02
N VAL A 262 17.85 4.37 -4.94
CA VAL A 262 17.00 3.28 -4.40
C VAL A 262 17.14 2.01 -5.25
N ALA A 263 17.23 2.14 -6.58
CA ALA A 263 17.45 1.02 -7.49
C ALA A 263 18.87 0.43 -7.36
N GLU A 264 19.91 1.24 -7.18
CA GLU A 264 21.27 0.79 -6.87
C GLU A 264 21.29 0.01 -5.56
N LEU A 265 20.58 0.48 -4.55
CA LEU A 265 20.47 -0.18 -3.25
C LEU A 265 19.69 -1.50 -3.36
N ARG A 266 18.57 -1.51 -4.09
CA ARG A 266 17.85 -2.75 -4.44
C ARG A 266 18.76 -3.72 -5.21
N GLY A 267 19.52 -3.24 -6.19
CA GLY A 267 20.44 -4.05 -7.01
C GLY A 267 21.67 -4.58 -6.26
N LYS A 268 22.22 -3.81 -5.31
CA LYS A 268 23.31 -4.26 -4.43
C LYS A 268 22.84 -5.29 -3.39
N LEU A 269 21.59 -5.19 -2.94
CA LEU A 269 20.95 -6.18 -2.06
C LEU A 269 20.57 -7.46 -2.79
N LEU A 270 20.06 -7.36 -4.03
CA LEU A 270 19.85 -8.52 -4.91
C LEU A 270 21.17 -9.28 -5.15
N LYS A 271 22.29 -8.57 -5.34
CA LYS A 271 23.63 -9.19 -5.39
C LYS A 271 24.09 -9.86 -4.09
N LYS A 272 23.48 -9.54 -2.94
CA LYS A 272 23.89 -10.03 -1.61
C LYS A 272 22.96 -11.11 -1.07
N ALA A 273 21.77 -11.25 -1.65
CA ALA A 273 20.79 -12.28 -1.37
C ALA A 273 20.45 -12.98 -2.69
N GLU A 274 21.29 -13.93 -3.11
CA GLU A 274 21.02 -14.78 -4.27
C GLU A 274 19.72 -15.57 -4.03
N THR A 275 18.63 -15.08 -4.60
CA THR A 275 17.32 -15.74 -4.61
C THR A 275 17.10 -16.52 -5.90
N SER A 276 16.19 -17.49 -5.86
CA SER A 276 15.73 -18.33 -6.97
C SER A 276 15.29 -17.56 -8.24
N GLU A 277 14.89 -16.29 -8.11
CA GLU A 277 14.58 -15.40 -9.24
C GLU A 277 15.81 -14.98 -10.07
N ASP A 278 17.01 -14.89 -9.47
CA ASP A 278 18.24 -14.54 -10.19
C ASP A 278 18.77 -15.74 -11.00
N LEU A 279 18.65 -16.97 -10.47
CA LEU A 279 18.87 -18.20 -11.23
C LEU A 279 17.92 -18.27 -12.44
N ALA A 280 16.67 -17.83 -12.27
CA ALA A 280 15.70 -17.81 -13.35
C ALA A 280 16.08 -16.86 -14.48
N HIS A 281 16.83 -15.77 -14.23
CA HIS A 281 17.25 -14.82 -15.26
C HIS A 281 18.30 -15.37 -16.24
N GLU A 282 19.17 -16.29 -15.80
CA GLU A 282 20.17 -16.96 -16.66
C GLU A 282 19.60 -18.17 -17.42
N LEU A 283 18.40 -18.64 -17.07
CA LEU A 283 17.79 -19.79 -17.73
C LEU A 283 17.39 -19.51 -19.19
N PRO A 284 17.48 -20.53 -20.08
CA PRO A 284 16.92 -20.48 -21.42
C PRO A 284 15.42 -20.15 -21.40
N PRO A 285 14.89 -19.46 -22.43
CA PRO A 285 13.47 -19.06 -22.49
C PRO A 285 12.46 -20.19 -22.26
N SER A 286 12.78 -21.41 -22.72
CA SER A 286 11.94 -22.59 -22.52
C SER A 286 11.86 -23.03 -21.05
N ALA A 287 12.94 -22.87 -20.29
CA ALA A 287 12.96 -23.21 -18.86
C ALA A 287 12.21 -22.17 -18.02
N LYS A 288 12.36 -20.87 -18.35
CA LYS A 288 11.56 -19.79 -17.75
C LYS A 288 10.06 -20.00 -17.94
N LEU A 289 9.63 -20.37 -19.15
CA LEU A 289 8.23 -20.63 -19.44
C LEU A 289 7.68 -21.82 -18.65
N VAL A 290 8.43 -22.92 -18.56
CA VAL A 290 8.03 -24.11 -17.77
C VAL A 290 7.93 -23.77 -16.29
N LEU A 291 8.89 -23.02 -15.74
CA LEU A 291 8.88 -22.59 -14.34
C LEU A 291 7.64 -21.74 -14.05
N LYS A 292 7.34 -20.75 -14.88
CA LYS A 292 6.18 -19.87 -14.71
C LYS A 292 4.83 -20.59 -14.82
N VAL A 293 4.73 -21.59 -15.69
CA VAL A 293 3.54 -22.45 -15.77
C VAL A 293 3.36 -23.26 -14.49
N LEU A 294 4.44 -23.77 -13.89
CA LEU A 294 4.39 -24.48 -12.61
C LEU A 294 4.09 -23.54 -11.44
N GLU A 295 4.60 -22.31 -11.43
CA GLU A 295 4.25 -21.30 -10.40
C GLU A 295 2.75 -20.99 -10.42
N TYR A 296 2.16 -20.87 -11.62
CA TYR A 296 0.76 -20.50 -11.77
C TYR A 296 -0.21 -21.67 -11.53
N GLN A 297 0.13 -22.87 -12.03
CA GLN A 297 -0.74 -24.06 -11.97
C GLN A 297 -0.42 -24.97 -10.78
N GLY A 298 0.65 -24.68 -10.03
CA GLY A 298 1.12 -25.47 -8.90
C GLY A 298 1.89 -26.72 -9.31
N GLN A 299 1.24 -27.89 -9.26
CA GLN A 299 1.88 -29.18 -9.54
C GLN A 299 1.30 -29.81 -10.80
N LEU A 300 2.17 -30.20 -11.74
CA LEU A 300 1.76 -30.76 -13.03
C LEU A 300 2.60 -31.98 -13.42
N SER A 301 2.00 -32.91 -14.15
CA SER A 301 2.72 -33.97 -14.85
C SER A 301 3.45 -33.42 -16.08
N GLN A 302 4.45 -34.15 -16.57
CA GLN A 302 5.16 -33.76 -17.80
C GLN A 302 4.20 -33.59 -19.00
N LYS A 303 3.13 -34.38 -19.07
CA LYS A 303 2.14 -34.31 -20.16
C LYS A 303 1.36 -33.00 -20.10
N GLU A 304 0.91 -32.60 -18.91
CA GLU A 304 0.18 -31.34 -18.70
C GLU A 304 1.09 -30.13 -18.96
N ILE A 305 2.36 -30.19 -18.56
CA ILE A 305 3.33 -29.11 -18.86
C ILE A 305 3.51 -28.94 -20.37
N ILE A 306 3.58 -30.03 -21.14
CA ILE A 306 3.66 -29.98 -22.61
C ILE A 306 2.40 -29.31 -23.19
N GLU A 307 1.23 -29.65 -22.64
CA GLU A 307 -0.05 -29.12 -23.11
C GLU A 307 -0.22 -27.63 -22.80
N GLU A 308 0.17 -27.19 -21.61
CA GLU A 308 0.08 -25.80 -21.16
C GLU A 308 1.12 -24.90 -21.84
N THR A 309 2.38 -25.35 -21.94
CA THR A 309 3.47 -24.55 -22.54
C THR A 309 3.45 -24.56 -24.06
N LYS A 310 2.76 -25.52 -24.69
CA LYS A 310 2.80 -25.82 -26.14
C LYS A 310 4.21 -26.10 -26.68
N LEU A 311 5.17 -26.41 -25.81
CA LEU A 311 6.55 -26.75 -26.20
C LEU A 311 6.69 -28.21 -26.64
N PRO A 312 7.66 -28.56 -27.51
CA PRO A 312 7.93 -29.95 -27.87
C PRO A 312 8.32 -30.81 -26.65
N PRO A 313 7.95 -32.11 -26.61
CA PRO A 313 8.25 -32.99 -25.47
C PRO A 313 9.74 -33.14 -25.12
N ARG A 314 10.64 -32.92 -26.08
CA ARG A 314 12.10 -32.93 -25.84
C ARG A 314 12.53 -31.65 -25.11
N THR A 315 11.98 -30.51 -25.50
CA THR A 315 12.26 -29.20 -24.89
C THR A 315 11.76 -29.13 -23.46
N VAL A 316 10.57 -29.67 -23.18
CA VAL A 316 10.04 -29.73 -21.80
C VAL A 316 10.91 -30.62 -20.91
N ARG A 317 11.39 -31.76 -21.41
CA ARG A 317 12.32 -32.63 -20.64
C ARG A 317 13.65 -31.95 -20.34
N TYR A 318 14.21 -31.25 -21.33
CA TYR A 318 15.43 -30.47 -21.15
C TYR A 318 15.24 -29.37 -20.12
N ALA A 319 14.16 -28.59 -20.23
CA ALA A 319 13.81 -27.54 -19.29
C ALA A 319 13.63 -28.06 -17.86
N LEU A 320 12.88 -29.16 -17.67
CA LEU A 320 12.70 -29.77 -16.35
C LEU A 320 14.02 -30.30 -15.77
N SER A 321 14.88 -30.90 -16.60
CA SER A 321 16.19 -31.37 -16.16
C SER A 321 17.06 -30.22 -15.63
N LEU A 322 17.04 -29.08 -16.31
CA LEU A 322 17.78 -27.89 -15.92
C LEU A 322 17.19 -27.24 -14.66
N LEU A 323 15.87 -27.08 -14.58
CA LEU A 323 15.20 -26.54 -13.40
C LEU A 323 15.40 -27.41 -12.15
N MET A 324 15.51 -28.73 -12.32
CA MET A 324 15.84 -29.65 -11.23
C MET A 324 17.32 -29.56 -10.82
N SER A 325 18.26 -29.35 -11.77
CA SER A 325 19.68 -29.17 -11.43
C SER A 325 19.94 -27.87 -10.67
N GLU A 326 19.18 -26.81 -11.01
CA GLU A 326 19.21 -25.52 -10.31
C GLU A 326 18.40 -25.51 -9.00
N GLY A 327 17.77 -26.63 -8.63
CA GLY A 327 17.00 -26.73 -7.39
C GLY A 327 15.73 -25.86 -7.35
N LEU A 328 15.22 -25.45 -8.51
CA LEU A 328 14.00 -24.62 -8.63
C LEU A 328 12.72 -25.45 -8.71
N VAL A 329 12.82 -26.68 -9.23
CA VAL A 329 11.70 -27.60 -9.38
C VAL A 329 12.07 -28.95 -8.78
N MET A 330 11.12 -29.57 -8.06
CA MET A 330 11.25 -30.92 -7.55
C MET A 330 10.29 -31.88 -8.24
N LYS A 331 10.69 -33.15 -8.32
CA LYS A 331 9.88 -34.24 -8.88
C LYS A 331 9.43 -35.20 -7.79
N HIS A 332 8.14 -35.43 -7.70
CA HIS A 332 7.54 -36.47 -6.84
C HIS A 332 6.85 -37.55 -7.68
N LEU A 333 6.66 -38.72 -7.07
CA LEU A 333 5.84 -39.78 -7.64
C LEU A 333 4.37 -39.42 -7.51
N SER A 334 3.61 -39.58 -8.59
CA SER A 334 2.15 -39.46 -8.52
C SER A 334 1.58 -40.58 -7.67
N LEU A 335 0.77 -40.21 -6.66
CA LEU A 335 0.01 -41.16 -5.86
C LEU A 335 -1.10 -41.86 -6.68
N ARG A 336 -1.47 -41.30 -7.85
CA ARG A 336 -2.52 -41.84 -8.73
C ARG A 336 -1.96 -42.76 -9.83
N ASP A 337 -0.71 -42.60 -10.24
CA ASP A 337 -0.01 -43.48 -11.19
C ASP A 337 1.50 -43.47 -10.89
N SER A 338 2.02 -44.53 -10.28
CA SER A 338 3.41 -44.63 -9.84
C SER A 338 4.45 -44.58 -10.96
N ARG A 339 4.02 -44.65 -12.23
CA ARG A 339 4.90 -44.49 -13.40
C ARG A 339 5.03 -43.04 -13.86
N GLN A 340 4.24 -42.12 -13.29
CA GLN A 340 4.23 -40.71 -13.65
C GLN A 340 4.89 -39.86 -12.56
N GLY A 341 5.78 -38.97 -13.01
CA GLY A 341 6.34 -37.92 -12.17
C GLY A 341 5.49 -36.66 -12.22
N ILE A 342 5.22 -36.09 -11.05
CA ILE A 342 4.62 -34.76 -10.87
C ILE A 342 5.73 -33.80 -10.49
N TYR A 343 5.72 -32.62 -11.11
CA TYR A 343 6.71 -31.56 -10.91
C TYR A 343 6.04 -30.38 -10.19
N LYS A 344 6.74 -29.78 -9.22
CA LYS A 344 6.29 -28.60 -8.46
C LYS A 344 7.49 -27.68 -8.21
N VAL A 345 7.26 -26.38 -8.14
CA VAL A 345 8.27 -25.39 -7.72
C VAL A 345 8.65 -25.61 -6.27
N ASN A 346 9.94 -25.48 -5.94
CA ASN A 346 10.40 -25.50 -4.56
C ASN A 346 9.93 -24.23 -3.83
N GLU A 347 9.12 -24.39 -2.79
CA GLU A 347 8.78 -23.29 -1.89
C GLU A 347 10.03 -22.94 -1.08
N THR A 348 10.65 -21.80 -1.39
CA THR A 348 11.75 -21.27 -0.58
C THR A 348 11.16 -20.88 0.77
N THR A 349 11.67 -21.48 1.86
CA THR A 349 11.26 -21.12 3.23
C THR A 349 11.86 -19.79 3.64
#